data_AF-A0A840UFU2-F1
#
_entry.id   AF-A0A840UFU2-F1
#
_cell.length_a   1.000
_cell.length_b   1.000
_cell.length_c   1.000
_cell.angle_alpha   90.00
_cell.angle_beta   90.00
_cell.angle_gamma   90.00
#
_symmetry.space_group_name_H-M   'P 1'
#
loop_
_entity.id
_entity.type
_entity.pdbx_description
1 polymer ?
#
loop_
_entity_poly.entity_id
_entity_poly.type
_entity_poly.pdbx_seq_one_letter_code
_entity_poly.pdbx_strand_id
1 'polypeptide(L)'
;MSFMDSLLSNINGIEVGIDIATSITIIVSLIALVMESRRQARRDREKGIDQNARNVAASQLAGMISSLSEVFINQVVRTGQEYESKIDVFFEDGGEDRLMDRIRGNEQFLGDRKGELSVLRDSIGDFFESLHALKYQIFPVLDSLDEGDRFIKAMKSEIQDIARQHSRLGAGYLALIGEYEAFCDSLLGTEEDVTSEQFRMAMSIVCDLDYWEWVKLFVDDEERELCQEVIRQKQYDHDVIKRVIAALFNLTRQNHLYLNTYIYALASRQVQEARMECKDVLCNLSAIYHMLICKDSDMDLGEVIERYKSDNYFALQREIR
;
A
#
# COMPACT_ATOMS: atom_id res chain seq x y z
N MET A 1 -16.70 -12.00 30.89
CA MET A 1 -15.68 -12.74 30.14
C MET A 1 -15.40 -11.94 28.90
N SER A 2 -14.24 -11.31 28.89
CA SER A 2 -14.00 -10.03 28.24
C SER A 2 -13.49 -10.25 26.82
N PHE A 3 -13.88 -9.39 25.89
CA PHE A 3 -13.24 -9.22 24.58
C PHE A 3 -11.70 -9.07 24.70
N MET A 4 -11.22 -8.56 25.84
CA MET A 4 -9.79 -8.53 26.20
C MET A 4 -9.17 -9.92 26.38
N ASP A 5 -9.90 -10.90 26.90
CA ASP A 5 -9.38 -12.26 27.10
C ASP A 5 -9.17 -12.98 25.75
N SER A 6 -10.00 -12.65 24.75
CA SER A 6 -9.89 -13.17 23.38
C SER A 6 -8.79 -12.50 22.55
N LEU A 7 -8.53 -11.20 22.78
CA LEU A 7 -7.44 -10.49 22.12
C LEU A 7 -6.09 -10.89 22.71
N LEU A 8 -6.00 -11.08 24.03
CA LEU A 8 -4.76 -11.46 24.70
C LEU A 8 -4.38 -12.94 24.51
N SER A 9 -5.34 -13.85 24.30
CA SER A 9 -5.05 -15.27 24.13
C SER A 9 -4.40 -15.62 22.78
N ASN A 10 -4.57 -14.78 21.75
CA ASN A 10 -4.01 -15.01 20.41
C ASN A 10 -2.59 -14.46 20.21
N ILE A 11 -2.00 -13.85 21.25
CA ILE A 11 -0.70 -13.15 21.18
C ILE A 11 0.48 -14.05 21.59
N ASN A 12 0.21 -15.21 22.20
CA ASN A 12 1.28 -16.09 22.67
C ASN A 12 1.77 -17.04 21.57
N GLY A 13 2.72 -16.53 20.79
CA GLY A 13 3.71 -17.39 20.14
C GLY A 13 4.03 -17.07 18.70
N ILE A 14 4.43 -15.82 18.39
CA ILE A 14 5.19 -15.52 17.16
C ILE A 14 6.15 -14.35 17.48
N GLU A 15 7.46 -14.52 17.23
CA GLU A 15 8.46 -13.44 17.24
C GLU A 15 8.22 -12.48 16.03
N VAL A 16 7.06 -11.82 16.00
CA VAL A 16 6.58 -10.80 15.04
C VAL A 16 6.18 -9.56 15.85
N GLY A 17 7.14 -9.04 16.61
CA GLY A 17 6.86 -8.29 17.85
C GLY A 17 6.86 -6.77 17.79
N ILE A 18 7.08 -6.11 16.64
CA ILE A 18 7.38 -4.66 16.63
C ILE A 18 6.27 -3.81 15.96
N ASP A 19 5.82 -4.09 14.73
CA ASP A 19 4.76 -3.27 14.08
C ASP A 19 3.35 -3.51 14.66
N ILE A 20 3.10 -4.76 15.09
CA ILE A 20 1.87 -5.12 15.80
C ILE A 20 1.79 -4.36 17.12
N ALA A 21 2.92 -4.08 17.79
CA ALA A 21 2.94 -3.33 19.03
C ALA A 21 2.56 -1.85 18.83
N THR A 22 3.03 -1.19 17.77
CA THR A 22 2.68 0.21 17.45
C THR A 22 1.21 0.34 17.02
N SER A 23 0.69 -0.63 16.26
CA SER A 23 -0.71 -0.62 15.84
C SER A 23 -1.68 -1.06 16.95
N ILE A 24 -1.27 -1.96 17.85
CA ILE A 24 -1.96 -2.19 19.13
C ILE A 24 -1.90 -0.93 20.00
N THR A 25 -0.79 -0.19 19.97
CA THR A 25 -0.69 1.10 20.67
C THR A 25 -1.65 2.11 20.09
N ILE A 26 -1.80 2.21 18.75
CA ILE A 26 -2.86 3.00 18.10
C ILE A 26 -4.22 2.62 18.69
N ILE A 27 -4.57 1.33 18.65
CA ILE A 27 -5.86 0.82 19.14
C ILE A 27 -6.04 1.08 20.64
N VAL A 28 -5.03 0.83 21.48
CA VAL A 28 -5.08 1.00 22.93
C VAL A 28 -5.14 2.48 23.31
N SER A 29 -4.39 3.35 22.62
CA SER A 29 -4.44 4.80 22.78
C SER A 29 -5.82 5.34 22.37
N LEU A 30 -6.39 4.85 21.27
CA LEU A 30 -7.76 5.17 20.86
C LEU A 30 -8.79 4.69 21.89
N ILE A 31 -8.70 3.44 22.37
CA ILE A 31 -9.60 2.89 23.38
C ILE A 31 -9.49 3.68 24.69
N ALA A 32 -8.28 3.99 25.14
CA ALA A 32 -8.04 4.80 26.34
C ALA A 32 -8.67 6.19 26.18
N LEU A 33 -8.47 6.85 25.03
CA LEU A 33 -9.09 8.12 24.68
C LEU A 33 -10.63 8.04 24.63
N VAL A 34 -11.20 6.96 24.07
CA VAL A 34 -12.67 6.74 24.03
C VAL A 34 -13.23 6.58 25.44
N MET A 35 -12.54 5.83 26.31
CA MET A 35 -12.98 5.61 27.68
C MET A 35 -12.89 6.90 28.51
N GLU A 36 -11.85 7.69 28.27
CA GLU A 36 -11.65 8.98 28.92
C GLU A 36 -12.63 10.04 28.41
N SER A 37 -12.90 10.10 27.11
CA SER A 37 -13.89 11.00 26.51
C SER A 37 -15.31 10.69 26.97
N ARG A 38 -15.68 9.41 27.13
CA ARG A 38 -16.96 9.01 27.75
C ARG A 38 -17.07 9.43 29.21
N ARG A 39 -15.96 9.45 29.96
CA ARG A 39 -15.93 9.95 31.33
C ARG A 39 -16.03 11.48 31.37
N GLN A 40 -15.37 12.20 30.46
CA GLN A 40 -15.40 13.65 30.33
C GLN A 40 -16.79 14.15 29.87
N ALA A 41 -17.39 13.52 28.86
CA ALA A 41 -18.71 13.85 28.33
C ALA A 41 -19.84 13.65 29.34
N ARG A 42 -19.67 12.73 30.31
CA ARG A 42 -20.58 12.59 31.46
C ARG A 42 -20.43 13.72 32.48
N ARG A 43 -19.26 14.36 32.54
CA ARG A 43 -19.00 15.51 33.42
C ARG A 43 -19.45 16.83 32.81
N ASP A 44 -19.45 16.95 31.48
CA ASP A 44 -19.70 18.22 30.76
C ASP A 44 -21.16 18.41 30.28
N ARG A 45 -22.14 17.80 30.96
CA ARG A 45 -23.53 17.69 30.48
C ARG A 45 -24.38 18.98 30.55
N GLU A 46 -23.75 20.15 30.54
CA GLU A 46 -24.43 21.46 30.66
C GLU A 46 -24.21 22.43 29.48
N LYS A 47 -23.57 22.02 28.37
CA LYS A 47 -23.37 22.92 27.21
C LYS A 47 -23.78 22.30 25.86
N GLY A 48 -24.89 22.80 25.30
CA GLY A 48 -25.10 23.01 23.85
C GLY A 48 -25.32 21.82 22.91
N ILE A 49 -26.16 22.03 21.89
CA ILE A 49 -26.49 21.08 20.81
C ILE A 49 -25.25 20.71 19.96
N ASP A 50 -24.30 21.64 19.80
CA ASP A 50 -23.02 21.46 19.09
C ASP A 50 -22.14 20.37 19.74
N GLN A 51 -22.11 20.31 21.09
CA GLN A 51 -21.33 19.31 21.81
C GLN A 51 -21.84 17.88 21.59
N ASN A 52 -23.14 17.70 21.44
CA ASN A 52 -23.72 16.39 21.17
C ASN A 52 -23.35 15.89 19.77
N ALA A 53 -23.33 16.77 18.76
CA ALA A 53 -22.91 16.43 17.40
C ALA A 53 -21.42 16.02 17.36
N ARG A 54 -20.54 16.80 18.00
CA ARG A 54 -19.11 16.48 18.13
C ARG A 54 -18.85 15.17 18.87
N ASN A 55 -19.58 14.91 19.96
CA ASN A 55 -19.43 13.66 20.72
C ASN A 55 -19.91 12.42 19.92
N VAL A 56 -21.00 12.56 19.15
CA VAL A 56 -21.49 11.49 18.26
C VAL A 56 -20.48 11.24 17.14
N ALA A 57 -19.97 12.30 16.51
CA ALA A 57 -18.94 12.23 15.48
C ALA A 57 -17.65 11.58 15.99
N ALA A 58 -17.14 11.99 17.15
CA ALA A 58 -15.98 11.39 17.77
C ALA A 58 -16.21 9.90 18.09
N SER A 59 -17.39 9.53 18.59
CA SER A 59 -17.71 8.13 18.86
C SER A 59 -17.80 7.27 17.59
N GLN A 60 -18.33 7.83 16.49
CA GLN A 60 -18.39 7.15 15.20
C GLN A 60 -16.99 7.00 14.61
N LEU A 61 -16.21 8.09 14.60
CA LEU A 61 -14.83 8.11 14.14
C LEU A 61 -13.96 7.10 14.91
N ALA A 62 -14.09 7.01 16.22
CA ALA A 62 -13.37 6.02 17.02
C ALA A 62 -13.70 4.57 16.61
N GLY A 63 -14.98 4.26 16.39
CA GLY A 63 -15.40 2.94 15.93
C GLY A 63 -14.84 2.59 14.56
N MET A 64 -14.76 3.59 13.68
CA MET A 64 -14.29 3.43 12.30
C MET A 64 -12.78 3.34 12.22
N ILE A 65 -12.04 4.12 13.02
CA ILE A 65 -10.59 3.96 13.15
C ILE A 65 -10.27 2.58 13.72
N SER A 66 -11.04 2.10 14.71
CA SER A 66 -10.86 0.73 15.22
C SER A 66 -11.05 -0.32 14.12
N SER A 67 -12.09 -0.19 13.29
CA SER A 67 -12.35 -1.12 12.19
C SER A 67 -11.26 -1.06 11.12
N LEU A 68 -10.84 0.14 10.71
CA LEU A 68 -9.77 0.33 9.73
C LEU A 68 -8.43 -0.19 10.27
N SER A 69 -8.15 0.02 11.56
CA SER A 69 -6.94 -0.49 12.21
C SER A 69 -6.94 -2.01 12.26
N GLU A 70 -8.08 -2.65 12.48
CA GLU A 70 -8.19 -4.11 12.46
C GLU A 70 -7.90 -4.68 11.07
N VAL A 71 -8.47 -4.09 10.01
CA VAL A 71 -8.18 -4.45 8.61
C VAL A 71 -6.69 -4.22 8.30
N PHE A 72 -6.17 -3.06 8.68
CA PHE A 72 -4.77 -2.71 8.45
C PHE A 72 -3.82 -3.72 9.11
N ILE A 73 -4.00 -4.04 10.39
CA ILE A 73 -3.10 -4.95 11.12
C ILE A 73 -3.22 -6.38 10.60
N ASN A 74 -4.44 -6.91 10.55
CA ASN A 74 -4.66 -8.34 10.35
C ASN A 74 -4.56 -8.75 8.89
N GLN A 75 -4.76 -7.82 7.96
CA GLN A 75 -4.77 -8.10 6.53
C GLN A 75 -3.60 -7.41 5.85
N VAL A 76 -3.53 -6.07 5.89
CA VAL A 76 -2.54 -5.31 5.12
C VAL A 76 -1.10 -5.51 5.64
N VAL A 77 -0.86 -5.34 6.95
CA VAL A 77 0.47 -5.47 7.54
C VAL A 77 0.94 -6.92 7.51
N ARG A 78 0.12 -7.85 8.03
CA ARG A 78 0.50 -9.27 8.10
C ARG A 78 0.82 -9.84 6.71
N THR A 79 -0.07 -9.65 5.73
CA THR A 79 0.16 -10.19 4.39
C THR A 79 1.31 -9.47 3.68
N GLY A 80 1.46 -8.16 3.88
CA GLY A 80 2.59 -7.41 3.33
C GLY A 80 3.94 -7.86 3.88
N GLN A 81 4.07 -8.03 5.20
CA GLN A 81 5.28 -8.55 5.84
C GLN A 81 5.63 -9.96 5.35
N GLU A 82 4.63 -10.84 5.23
CA GLU A 82 4.85 -12.20 4.73
C GLU A 82 5.36 -12.22 3.29
N TYR A 83 4.90 -11.29 2.46
CA TYR A 83 5.37 -11.12 1.08
C TYR A 83 6.79 -10.56 1.05
N GLU A 84 7.02 -9.42 1.72
CA GLU A 84 8.28 -8.68 1.73
C GLU A 84 9.42 -9.51 2.34
N SER A 85 9.22 -10.13 3.51
CA SER A 85 10.27 -10.91 4.19
C SER A 85 10.79 -12.07 3.35
N LYS A 86 9.98 -12.61 2.45
CA LYS A 86 10.38 -13.72 1.55
C LYS A 86 11.07 -13.24 0.28
N ILE A 87 11.12 -11.93 0.03
CA ILE A 87 11.79 -11.30 -1.11
C ILE A 87 13.02 -10.52 -0.60
N ASP A 88 12.80 -9.61 0.34
CA ASP A 88 13.77 -8.62 0.83
C ASP A 88 14.93 -9.27 1.59
N VAL A 89 14.68 -10.33 2.39
CA VAL A 89 15.75 -11.06 3.10
C VAL A 89 16.80 -11.61 2.14
N PHE A 90 16.39 -12.02 0.94
CA PHE A 90 17.32 -12.54 -0.06
C PHE A 90 18.07 -11.40 -0.76
N PHE A 91 17.43 -10.26 -0.98
CA PHE A 91 18.08 -9.05 -1.48
C PHE A 91 19.13 -8.49 -0.50
N GLU A 92 18.85 -8.49 0.80
CA GLU A 92 19.75 -7.94 1.83
C GLU A 92 20.94 -8.86 2.15
N ASP A 93 20.74 -10.19 2.22
CA ASP A 93 21.76 -11.15 2.69
C ASP A 93 22.60 -11.79 1.56
N GLY A 94 22.36 -11.39 0.31
CA GLY A 94 23.13 -11.88 -0.84
C GLY A 94 22.73 -11.33 -2.21
N GLY A 95 21.86 -10.32 -2.28
CA GLY A 95 21.44 -9.68 -3.51
C GLY A 95 20.54 -10.53 -4.40
N GLU A 96 20.42 -10.11 -5.65
CA GLU A 96 19.57 -10.71 -6.68
C GLU A 96 19.89 -12.21 -6.91
N ASP A 97 21.15 -12.61 -6.74
CA ASP A 97 21.61 -13.98 -6.95
C ASP A 97 20.96 -15.00 -6.00
N ARG A 98 20.78 -14.65 -4.72
CA ARG A 98 20.15 -15.56 -3.75
C ARG A 98 18.67 -15.74 -4.00
N LEU A 99 17.97 -14.68 -4.42
CA LEU A 99 16.56 -14.79 -4.79
C LEU A 99 16.40 -15.62 -6.06
N MET A 100 17.29 -15.42 -7.05
CA MET A 100 17.32 -16.28 -8.24
C MET A 100 17.56 -17.76 -7.89
N ASP A 101 18.48 -18.07 -6.99
CA ASP A 101 18.73 -19.44 -6.54
C ASP A 101 17.53 -20.04 -5.79
N ARG A 102 16.82 -19.22 -5.00
CA ARG A 102 15.59 -19.63 -4.33
C ARG A 102 14.48 -19.96 -5.35
N ILE A 103 14.34 -19.14 -6.39
CA ILE A 103 13.38 -19.37 -7.49
C ILE A 103 13.73 -20.66 -8.22
N ARG A 104 15.01 -20.88 -8.57
CA ARG A 104 15.47 -22.12 -9.23
C ARG A 104 15.21 -23.36 -8.37
N GLY A 105 15.38 -23.26 -7.07
CA GLY A 105 15.20 -24.37 -6.13
C GLY A 105 13.76 -24.65 -5.72
N ASN A 106 12.79 -23.82 -6.15
CA ASN A 106 11.38 -23.98 -5.78
C ASN A 106 10.45 -23.44 -6.89
N GLU A 107 9.98 -24.34 -7.75
CA GLU A 107 9.08 -24.04 -8.87
C GLU A 107 7.80 -23.30 -8.44
N GLN A 108 7.30 -23.58 -7.23
CA GLN A 108 6.07 -22.99 -6.71
C GLN A 108 6.27 -21.59 -6.11
N PHE A 109 7.52 -21.17 -5.87
CA PHE A 109 7.83 -19.95 -5.14
C PHE A 109 7.20 -18.69 -5.75
N LEU A 110 7.31 -18.52 -7.07
CA LEU A 110 6.76 -17.35 -7.75
C LEU A 110 5.22 -17.39 -7.76
N GLY A 111 4.62 -18.55 -7.98
CA GLY A 111 3.17 -18.74 -7.91
C GLY A 111 2.61 -18.37 -6.54
N ASP A 112 3.27 -18.78 -5.46
CA ASP A 112 2.88 -18.42 -4.09
C ASP A 112 2.99 -16.91 -3.84
N ARG A 113 4.08 -16.28 -4.29
CA ARG A 113 4.25 -14.81 -4.17
C ARG A 113 3.19 -14.06 -4.95
N LYS A 114 2.88 -14.48 -6.18
CA LYS A 114 1.79 -13.89 -6.98
C LYS A 114 0.44 -14.01 -6.26
N GLY A 115 0.17 -15.16 -5.65
CA GLY A 115 -1.04 -15.37 -4.82
C GLY A 115 -1.10 -14.43 -3.63
N GLU A 116 -0.02 -14.32 -2.85
CA GLU A 116 0.07 -13.41 -1.71
C GLU A 116 -0.10 -11.93 -2.11
N LEU A 117 0.49 -11.51 -3.23
CA LEU A 117 0.32 -10.16 -3.78
C LEU A 117 -1.14 -9.88 -4.16
N SER A 118 -1.85 -10.88 -4.69
CA SER A 118 -3.28 -10.77 -4.99
C SER A 118 -4.11 -10.60 -3.72
N VAL A 119 -3.85 -11.40 -2.69
CA VAL A 119 -4.56 -11.30 -1.39
C VAL A 119 -4.31 -9.94 -0.74
N LEU A 120 -3.09 -9.44 -0.81
CA LEU A 120 -2.77 -8.10 -0.31
C LEU A 120 -3.51 -7.00 -1.09
N ARG A 121 -3.56 -7.11 -2.43
CA ARG A 121 -4.30 -6.17 -3.27
C ARG A 121 -5.77 -6.11 -2.86
N ASP A 122 -6.39 -7.26 -2.64
CA ASP A 122 -7.78 -7.35 -2.17
C ASP A 122 -7.93 -6.74 -0.76
N SER A 123 -6.98 -6.97 0.14
CA SER A 123 -6.98 -6.40 1.50
C SER A 123 -6.87 -4.87 1.49
N ILE A 124 -6.08 -4.30 0.57
CA ILE A 124 -6.02 -2.85 0.35
C ILE A 124 -7.35 -2.35 -0.25
N GLY A 125 -7.98 -3.14 -1.10
CA GLY A 125 -9.34 -2.88 -1.62
C GLY A 125 -10.36 -2.77 -0.49
N ASP A 126 -10.38 -3.73 0.43
CA ASP A 126 -11.28 -3.72 1.60
C ASP A 126 -11.03 -2.51 2.51
N PHE A 127 -9.76 -2.15 2.72
CA PHE A 127 -9.38 -0.94 3.44
C PHE A 127 -9.88 0.33 2.73
N PHE A 128 -9.68 0.41 1.41
CA PHE A 128 -10.16 1.52 0.58
C PHE A 128 -11.68 1.67 0.63
N GLU A 129 -12.44 0.59 0.48
CA GLU A 129 -13.90 0.63 0.52
C GLU A 129 -14.41 1.12 1.88
N SER A 130 -13.79 0.63 2.96
CA SER A 130 -14.07 1.05 4.32
C SER A 130 -13.81 2.55 4.53
N LEU A 131 -12.66 3.04 4.05
CA LEU A 131 -12.30 4.46 4.09
C LEU A 131 -13.22 5.32 3.20
N HIS A 132 -13.61 4.80 2.04
CA HIS A 132 -14.49 5.49 1.10
C HIS A 132 -15.92 5.61 1.63
N ALA A 133 -16.40 4.61 2.39
CA ALA A 133 -17.68 4.69 3.10
C ALA A 133 -17.62 5.69 4.26
N LEU A 134 -16.49 5.71 4.98
CA LEU A 134 -16.23 6.58 6.13
C LEU A 134 -16.40 8.07 5.80
N LYS A 135 -16.02 8.48 4.58
CA LYS A 135 -16.07 9.90 4.16
C LYS A 135 -17.47 10.53 4.30
N TYR A 136 -18.55 9.76 4.10
CA TYR A 136 -19.91 10.29 4.19
C TYR A 136 -20.33 10.63 5.62
N GLN A 137 -19.62 10.09 6.61
CA GLN A 137 -19.86 10.36 8.03
C GLN A 137 -18.90 11.43 8.56
N ILE A 138 -17.65 11.43 8.10
CA ILE A 138 -16.64 12.38 8.57
C ILE A 138 -16.75 13.75 7.90
N PHE A 139 -16.98 13.81 6.58
CA PHE A 139 -16.94 15.09 5.87
C PHE A 139 -17.89 16.15 6.45
N PRO A 140 -19.15 15.84 6.82
CA PRO A 140 -20.03 16.83 7.44
C PRO A 140 -19.51 17.34 8.79
N VAL A 141 -18.75 16.53 9.52
CA VAL A 141 -18.15 16.89 10.80
C VAL A 141 -16.95 17.80 10.56
N LEU A 142 -16.07 17.44 9.62
CA LEU A 142 -14.94 18.28 9.24
C LEU A 142 -15.40 19.64 8.71
N ASP A 143 -16.45 19.68 7.89
CA ASP A 143 -17.05 20.91 7.34
C ASP A 143 -17.50 21.88 8.45
N SER A 144 -17.81 21.37 9.65
CA SER A 144 -18.18 22.19 10.82
C SER A 144 -16.99 22.71 11.65
N LEU A 145 -15.76 22.31 11.32
CA LEU A 145 -14.55 22.75 12.00
C LEU A 145 -13.91 23.94 11.27
N ASP A 146 -13.20 24.78 12.01
CA ASP A 146 -12.31 25.78 11.42
C ASP A 146 -11.21 25.04 10.62
N GLU A 147 -10.95 25.50 9.38
CA GLU A 147 -10.13 24.81 8.36
C GLU A 147 -10.66 23.46 7.82
N GLY A 148 -11.93 23.11 8.07
CA GLY A 148 -12.58 21.88 7.61
C GLY A 148 -12.35 21.51 6.14
N ASP A 149 -12.45 22.50 5.23
CA ASP A 149 -12.24 22.34 3.79
C ASP A 149 -10.85 21.79 3.43
N ARG A 150 -9.81 22.24 4.16
CA ARG A 150 -8.43 21.79 3.96
C ARG A 150 -8.30 20.30 4.27
N PHE A 151 -8.94 19.83 5.34
CA PHE A 151 -8.91 18.43 5.76
C PHE A 151 -9.75 17.53 4.86
N ILE A 152 -10.93 18.01 4.43
CA ILE A 152 -11.72 17.31 3.42
C ILE A 152 -10.89 17.13 2.15
N LYS A 153 -10.14 18.15 1.73
CA LYS A 153 -9.23 18.05 0.57
C LYS A 153 -8.10 17.04 0.81
N ALA A 154 -7.48 17.04 1.99
CA ALA A 154 -6.43 16.09 2.36
C ALA A 154 -6.95 14.63 2.33
N MET A 155 -8.06 14.34 3.02
CA MET A 155 -8.63 12.98 3.01
C MET A 155 -9.10 12.55 1.62
N LYS A 156 -9.59 13.48 0.77
CA LYS A 156 -9.90 13.15 -0.63
C LYS A 156 -8.64 12.75 -1.41
N SER A 157 -7.51 13.42 -1.17
CA SER A 157 -6.22 13.02 -1.74
C SER A 157 -5.84 11.63 -1.26
N GLU A 158 -5.84 11.40 0.06
CA GLU A 158 -5.48 10.11 0.63
C GLU A 158 -6.35 8.95 0.10
N ILE A 159 -7.67 9.15 -0.03
CA ILE A 159 -8.56 8.16 -0.66
C ILE A 159 -8.11 7.85 -2.09
N GLN A 160 -7.73 8.87 -2.86
CA GLN A 160 -7.20 8.68 -4.21
C GLN A 160 -5.83 7.99 -4.18
N ASP A 161 -5.00 8.29 -3.20
CA ASP A 161 -3.67 7.71 -3.03
C ASP A 161 -3.79 6.20 -2.78
N ILE A 162 -4.66 5.75 -1.86
CA ILE A 162 -4.96 4.33 -1.64
C ILE A 162 -5.53 3.67 -2.92
N ALA A 163 -6.43 4.34 -3.64
CA ALA A 163 -6.95 3.81 -4.90
C ALA A 163 -5.85 3.60 -5.94
N ARG A 164 -4.89 4.54 -6.03
CA ARG A 164 -3.71 4.39 -6.91
C ARG A 164 -2.83 3.23 -6.46
N GLN A 165 -2.62 3.04 -5.16
CA GLN A 165 -1.87 1.89 -4.62
C GLN A 165 -2.51 0.56 -5.00
N HIS A 166 -3.83 0.44 -4.82
CA HIS A 166 -4.61 -0.73 -5.23
C HIS A 166 -4.47 -1.00 -6.75
N SER A 167 -4.60 0.03 -7.58
CA SER A 167 -4.42 -0.09 -9.04
C SER A 167 -3.00 -0.47 -9.43
N ARG A 168 -1.96 0.10 -8.80
CA ARG A 168 -0.55 -0.24 -9.07
C ARG A 168 -0.23 -1.70 -8.76
N LEU A 169 -0.78 -2.24 -7.67
CA LEU A 169 -0.61 -3.66 -7.34
C LEU A 169 -1.38 -4.56 -8.32
N GLY A 170 -2.61 -4.18 -8.68
CA GLY A 170 -3.49 -4.94 -9.57
C GLY A 170 -3.14 -4.83 -11.05
N ALA A 171 -3.47 -3.69 -11.65
CA ALA A 171 -3.26 -3.44 -13.08
C ALA A 171 -1.79 -3.21 -13.46
N GLY A 172 -0.94 -2.84 -12.49
CA GLY A 172 0.51 -2.76 -12.68
C GLY A 172 1.20 -4.11 -12.47
N TYR A 173 1.62 -4.40 -11.23
CA TYR A 173 2.51 -5.52 -10.96
C TYR A 173 1.90 -6.91 -11.17
N LEU A 174 0.67 -7.17 -10.71
CA LEU A 174 0.03 -8.49 -10.91
C LEU A 174 -0.21 -8.79 -12.40
N ALA A 175 -0.64 -7.78 -13.16
CA ALA A 175 -0.81 -7.90 -14.60
C ALA A 175 0.54 -8.12 -15.31
N LEU A 176 1.56 -7.32 -14.99
CA LEU A 176 2.92 -7.50 -15.53
C LEU A 176 3.47 -8.90 -15.26
N ILE A 177 3.34 -9.41 -14.03
CA ILE A 177 3.75 -10.78 -13.68
C ILE A 177 3.04 -11.78 -14.59
N GLY A 178 1.72 -11.67 -14.76
CA GLY A 178 0.95 -12.59 -15.61
C GLY A 178 1.30 -12.50 -17.09
N GLU A 179 1.46 -11.29 -17.63
CA GLU A 179 1.82 -11.09 -19.04
C GLU A 179 3.25 -11.55 -19.33
N TYR A 180 4.19 -11.28 -18.43
CA TYR A 180 5.58 -11.68 -18.60
C TYR A 180 5.79 -13.19 -18.42
N GLU A 181 5.07 -13.84 -17.50
CA GLU A 181 5.05 -15.31 -17.39
C GLU A 181 4.55 -15.95 -18.70
N ALA A 182 3.43 -15.48 -19.23
CA ALA A 182 2.89 -15.97 -20.50
C ALA A 182 3.87 -15.72 -21.67
N PHE A 183 4.56 -14.57 -21.67
CA PHE A 183 5.58 -14.25 -22.67
C PHE A 183 6.78 -15.19 -22.58
N CYS A 184 7.24 -15.50 -21.37
CA CYS A 184 8.32 -16.47 -21.14
C CYS A 184 7.93 -17.87 -21.62
N ASP A 185 6.73 -18.34 -21.27
CA ASP A 185 6.21 -19.65 -21.68
C ASP A 185 6.15 -19.76 -23.21
N SER A 186 5.73 -18.68 -23.88
CA SER A 186 5.71 -18.62 -25.34
C SER A 186 7.10 -18.57 -25.96
N LEU A 187 8.05 -17.86 -25.36
CA LEU A 187 9.37 -17.57 -25.94
C LEU A 187 10.41 -18.67 -25.69
N LEU A 188 10.50 -19.18 -24.46
CA LEU A 188 11.58 -20.07 -24.01
C LEU A 188 11.43 -21.51 -24.52
N GLY A 189 10.26 -21.88 -25.03
CA GLY A 189 9.99 -23.18 -25.63
C GLY A 189 10.24 -23.27 -27.14
N THR A 190 10.70 -22.18 -27.80
CA THR A 190 10.79 -22.11 -29.27
C THR A 190 12.20 -21.78 -29.74
N GLU A 191 12.79 -22.63 -30.57
CA GLU A 191 14.09 -22.37 -31.24
C GLU A 191 13.92 -21.58 -32.57
N GLU A 192 12.70 -21.27 -32.97
CA GLU A 192 12.37 -20.59 -34.23
C GLU A 192 12.43 -19.05 -34.12
N ASP A 193 12.32 -18.40 -35.28
CA ASP A 193 12.17 -16.95 -35.42
C ASP A 193 10.99 -16.43 -34.57
N VAL A 194 11.11 -15.19 -34.09
CA VAL A 194 10.08 -14.53 -33.27
C VAL A 194 8.76 -14.49 -34.03
N THR A 195 7.72 -15.08 -33.43
CA THR A 195 6.38 -15.10 -34.03
C THR A 195 5.67 -13.75 -33.88
N SER A 196 4.68 -13.48 -34.74
CA SER A 196 3.84 -12.28 -34.63
C SER A 196 3.13 -12.19 -33.28
N GLU A 197 2.82 -13.33 -32.67
CA GLU A 197 2.16 -13.39 -31.36
C GLU A 197 3.12 -12.99 -30.23
N GLN A 198 4.33 -13.54 -30.22
CA GLN A 198 5.37 -13.13 -29.27
C GLN A 198 5.67 -11.64 -29.38
N PHE A 199 5.71 -11.10 -30.61
CA PHE A 199 5.89 -9.67 -30.83
C PHE A 199 4.73 -8.84 -30.25
N ARG A 200 3.48 -9.31 -30.42
CA ARG A 200 2.29 -8.67 -29.85
C ARG A 200 2.32 -8.66 -28.32
N MET A 201 2.76 -9.74 -27.69
CA MET A 201 2.91 -9.83 -26.23
C MET A 201 3.98 -8.86 -25.72
N ALA A 202 5.15 -8.83 -26.37
CA ALA A 202 6.21 -7.88 -26.03
C ALA A 202 5.73 -6.42 -26.19
N MET A 203 4.96 -6.12 -27.24
CA MET A 203 4.37 -4.80 -27.46
C MET A 203 3.38 -4.41 -26.35
N SER A 204 2.54 -5.35 -25.89
CA SER A 204 1.63 -5.16 -24.75
C SER A 204 2.39 -4.69 -23.52
N ILE A 205 3.48 -5.42 -23.19
CA ILE A 205 4.30 -5.13 -22.01
C ILE A 205 5.05 -3.80 -22.15
N VAL A 206 5.72 -3.56 -23.30
CA VAL A 206 6.57 -2.38 -23.49
C VAL A 206 5.76 -1.08 -23.58
N CYS A 207 4.55 -1.13 -24.14
CA CYS A 207 3.73 0.06 -24.35
C CYS A 207 2.78 0.37 -23.19
N ASP A 208 2.75 -0.45 -22.13
CA ASP A 208 2.02 -0.12 -20.92
C ASP A 208 2.86 0.78 -20.00
N LEU A 209 2.37 2.00 -19.76
CA LEU A 209 3.04 2.96 -18.87
C LEU A 209 3.01 2.53 -17.41
N ASP A 210 2.05 1.68 -17.01
CA ASP A 210 2.00 1.15 -15.66
C ASP A 210 3.16 0.17 -15.40
N TYR A 211 3.82 -0.33 -16.45
CA TYR A 211 5.00 -1.21 -16.37
C TYR A 211 6.33 -0.47 -16.50
N TRP A 212 6.29 0.87 -16.62
CA TRP A 212 7.47 1.68 -16.97
C TRP A 212 8.68 1.46 -16.05
N GLU A 213 8.46 1.31 -14.75
CA GLU A 213 9.54 1.09 -13.77
C GLU A 213 10.35 -0.19 -14.04
N TRP A 214 9.73 -1.17 -14.67
CA TRP A 214 10.38 -2.38 -15.16
C TRP A 214 10.86 -2.22 -16.60
N VAL A 215 10.04 -1.65 -17.50
CA VAL A 215 10.38 -1.47 -18.92
C VAL A 215 11.63 -0.61 -19.12
N LYS A 216 11.88 0.38 -18.26
CA LYS A 216 13.07 1.25 -18.34
C LYS A 216 14.40 0.51 -18.19
N LEU A 217 14.40 -0.76 -17.73
CA LEU A 217 15.58 -1.63 -17.74
C LEU A 217 16.08 -1.94 -19.15
N PHE A 218 15.19 -1.91 -20.13
CA PHE A 218 15.47 -2.21 -21.53
C PHE A 218 15.75 -0.93 -22.35
N VAL A 219 15.81 0.23 -21.69
CA VAL A 219 15.97 1.53 -22.32
C VAL A 219 17.26 2.17 -21.83
N ASP A 220 18.09 2.63 -22.77
CA ASP A 220 19.29 3.41 -22.46
C ASP A 220 18.91 4.68 -21.69
N ASP A 221 19.72 5.06 -20.69
CA ASP A 221 19.44 6.19 -19.79
C ASP A 221 19.12 7.49 -20.55
N GLU A 222 19.84 7.76 -21.64
CA GLU A 222 19.68 8.94 -22.49
C GLU A 222 18.37 8.94 -23.30
N GLU A 223 17.77 7.77 -23.53
CA GLU A 223 16.55 7.60 -24.34
C GLU A 223 15.29 7.41 -23.50
N ARG A 224 15.39 7.36 -22.16
CA ARG A 224 14.25 7.09 -21.26
C ARG A 224 13.11 8.08 -21.42
N GLU A 225 13.40 9.38 -21.42
CA GLU A 225 12.39 10.42 -21.57
C GLU A 225 11.70 10.34 -22.93
N LEU A 226 12.48 10.15 -23.99
CA LEU A 226 11.97 9.98 -25.35
C LEU A 226 11.07 8.74 -25.46
N CYS A 227 11.51 7.60 -24.93
CA CYS A 227 10.75 6.36 -24.94
C CYS A 227 9.40 6.54 -24.23
N GLN A 228 9.42 7.12 -23.02
CA GLN A 228 8.20 7.35 -22.25
C GLN A 228 7.23 8.28 -22.98
N GLU A 229 7.73 9.32 -23.64
CA GLU A 229 6.91 10.24 -24.42
C GLU A 229 6.31 9.58 -25.67
N VAL A 230 7.09 8.77 -26.37
CA VAL A 230 6.61 7.99 -27.52
C VAL A 230 5.47 7.04 -27.12
N ILE A 231 5.58 6.39 -25.95
CA ILE A 231 4.50 5.54 -25.41
C ILE A 231 3.25 6.39 -25.10
N ARG A 232 3.40 7.54 -24.41
CA ARG A 232 2.28 8.45 -24.11
C ARG A 232 1.57 8.95 -25.37
N GLN A 233 2.33 9.25 -26.41
CA GLN A 233 1.81 9.70 -27.71
C GLN A 233 1.29 8.55 -28.58
N LYS A 234 1.38 7.30 -28.12
CA LYS A 234 0.97 6.09 -28.82
C LYS A 234 1.67 5.89 -30.18
N GLN A 235 2.92 6.32 -30.28
CA GLN A 235 3.75 6.22 -31.49
C GLN A 235 4.53 4.89 -31.51
N TYR A 236 3.81 3.77 -31.44
CA TYR A 236 4.42 2.45 -31.20
C TYR A 236 5.34 1.94 -32.34
N ASP A 237 5.26 2.53 -33.54
CA ASP A 237 6.13 2.22 -34.68
C ASP A 237 7.52 2.88 -34.60
N HIS A 238 7.77 3.72 -33.60
CA HIS A 238 9.02 4.44 -33.41
C HIS A 238 10.21 3.49 -33.15
N ASP A 239 11.39 3.84 -33.63
CA ASP A 239 12.57 2.96 -33.59
C ASP A 239 13.04 2.66 -32.17
N VAL A 240 12.86 3.60 -31.23
CA VAL A 240 13.12 3.37 -29.79
C VAL A 240 12.30 2.19 -29.27
N ILE A 241 11.00 2.10 -29.59
CA ILE A 241 10.13 1.00 -29.14
C ILE A 241 10.61 -0.33 -29.71
N LYS A 242 10.98 -0.36 -30.99
CA LYS A 242 11.54 -1.57 -31.63
C LYS A 242 12.83 -2.03 -30.95
N ARG A 243 13.72 -1.09 -30.58
CA ARG A 243 14.95 -1.41 -29.84
C ARG A 243 14.64 -1.98 -28.45
N VAL A 244 13.72 -1.38 -27.73
CA VAL A 244 13.29 -1.84 -26.39
C VAL A 244 12.70 -3.24 -26.47
N ILE A 245 11.85 -3.52 -27.46
CA ILE A 245 11.30 -4.85 -27.71
C ILE A 245 12.41 -5.86 -28.03
N ALA A 246 13.37 -5.49 -28.88
CA ALA A 246 14.51 -6.37 -29.20
C ALA A 246 15.38 -6.65 -27.96
N ALA A 247 15.61 -5.65 -27.11
CA ALA A 247 16.31 -5.81 -25.84
C ALA A 247 15.56 -6.74 -24.88
N LEU A 248 14.23 -6.60 -24.77
CA LEU A 248 13.36 -7.49 -24.02
C LEU A 248 13.52 -8.95 -24.48
N PHE A 249 13.38 -9.22 -25.79
CA PHE A 249 13.57 -10.57 -26.35
C PHE A 249 14.93 -11.17 -25.99
N ASN A 250 16.00 -10.39 -26.16
CA ASN A 250 17.36 -10.86 -25.92
C ASN A 250 17.60 -11.17 -24.44
N LEU A 251 17.22 -10.25 -23.55
CA LEU A 251 17.41 -10.42 -22.11
C LEU A 251 16.53 -11.52 -21.53
N THR A 252 15.29 -11.69 -22.00
CA THR A 252 14.45 -12.81 -21.58
C THR A 252 15.08 -14.16 -21.94
N ARG A 253 15.60 -14.32 -23.16
CA ARG A 253 16.29 -15.57 -23.55
C ARG A 253 17.54 -15.85 -22.71
N GLN A 254 18.29 -14.81 -22.38
CA GLN A 254 19.55 -14.95 -21.64
C GLN A 254 19.31 -15.13 -20.14
N ASN A 255 18.34 -14.44 -19.57
CA ASN A 255 18.17 -14.34 -18.12
C ASN A 255 16.73 -13.98 -17.67
N HIS A 256 15.74 -14.75 -18.10
CA HIS A 256 14.34 -14.57 -17.68
C HIS A 256 14.16 -14.60 -16.14
N LEU A 257 14.96 -15.39 -15.42
CA LEU A 257 14.89 -15.48 -13.96
C LEU A 257 15.27 -14.17 -13.27
N TYR A 258 16.30 -13.49 -13.77
CA TYR A 258 16.66 -12.15 -13.30
C TYR A 258 15.53 -11.15 -13.50
N LEU A 259 14.94 -11.15 -14.69
CA LEU A 259 13.83 -10.25 -15.01
C LEU A 259 12.61 -10.51 -14.13
N ASN A 260 12.27 -11.78 -13.88
CA ASN A 260 11.24 -12.15 -12.90
C ASN A 260 11.59 -11.62 -11.50
N THR A 261 12.80 -11.90 -11.02
CA THR A 261 13.31 -11.44 -9.71
C THR A 261 13.10 -9.93 -9.54
N TYR A 262 13.42 -9.15 -10.58
CA TYR A 262 13.26 -7.70 -10.55
C TYR A 262 11.80 -7.24 -10.50
N ILE A 263 10.86 -7.92 -11.19
CA ILE A 263 9.42 -7.61 -11.08
C ILE A 263 8.95 -7.78 -9.63
N TYR A 264 9.31 -8.90 -8.99
CA TYR A 264 8.93 -9.18 -7.60
C TYR A 264 9.58 -8.21 -6.61
N ALA A 265 10.81 -7.74 -6.89
CA ALA A 265 11.47 -6.72 -6.09
C ALA A 265 10.74 -5.36 -6.15
N LEU A 266 10.36 -4.94 -7.36
CA LEU A 266 9.57 -3.71 -7.53
C LEU A 266 8.19 -3.83 -6.87
N ALA A 267 7.54 -4.98 -7.01
CA ALA A 267 6.28 -5.25 -6.32
C ALA A 267 6.45 -5.17 -4.79
N SER A 268 7.53 -5.72 -4.22
CA SER A 268 7.85 -5.62 -2.78
C SER A 268 7.93 -4.15 -2.31
N ARG A 269 8.62 -3.30 -3.07
CA ARG A 269 8.66 -1.85 -2.79
C ARG A 269 7.27 -1.21 -2.87
N GLN A 270 6.45 -1.61 -3.86
CA GLN A 270 5.08 -1.10 -3.95
C GLN A 270 4.20 -1.53 -2.78
N VAL A 271 4.41 -2.74 -2.26
CA VAL A 271 3.74 -3.22 -1.05
C VAL A 271 4.09 -2.32 0.14
N GLN A 272 5.37 -2.00 0.35
CA GLN A 272 5.80 -1.07 1.39
C GLN A 272 5.13 0.30 1.24
N GLU A 273 5.12 0.86 0.02
CA GLU A 273 4.42 2.11 -0.28
C GLU A 273 2.94 2.04 0.07
N ALA A 274 2.25 0.97 -0.33
CA ALA A 274 0.84 0.81 -0.04
C ALA A 274 0.55 0.72 1.47
N ARG A 275 1.39 0.00 2.23
CA ARG A 275 1.30 -0.06 3.70
C ARG A 275 1.51 1.32 4.33
N MET A 276 2.49 2.09 3.84
CA MET A 276 2.74 3.46 4.30
C MET A 276 1.53 4.36 4.10
N GLU A 277 0.91 4.34 2.92
CA GLU A 277 -0.26 5.16 2.62
C GLU A 277 -1.46 4.78 3.53
N CYS A 278 -1.71 3.48 3.74
CA CYS A 278 -2.73 3.02 4.68
C CYS A 278 -2.47 3.51 6.12
N LYS A 279 -1.20 3.47 6.55
CA LYS A 279 -0.78 3.95 7.86
C LYS A 279 -0.92 5.47 8.00
N ASP A 280 -0.63 6.22 6.94
CA ASP A 280 -0.77 7.68 6.92
C ASP A 280 -2.21 8.11 7.18
N VAL A 281 -3.16 7.45 6.51
CA VAL A 281 -4.60 7.64 6.75
C VAL A 281 -4.97 7.43 8.22
N LEU A 282 -4.48 6.35 8.84
CA LEU A 282 -4.77 6.06 10.24
C LEU A 282 -4.19 7.13 11.18
N CYS A 283 -2.99 7.64 10.88
CA CYS A 283 -2.38 8.74 11.62
C CYS A 283 -3.23 10.01 11.52
N ASN A 284 -3.68 10.35 10.32
CA ASN A 284 -4.46 11.56 10.04
C ASN A 284 -5.86 11.49 10.68
N LEU A 285 -6.55 10.35 10.56
CA LEU A 285 -7.83 10.11 11.23
C LEU A 285 -7.69 10.15 12.77
N SER A 286 -6.60 9.63 13.31
CA SER A 286 -6.31 9.69 14.75
C SER A 286 -6.08 11.13 15.25
N ALA A 287 -5.42 11.95 14.44
CA ALA A 287 -5.23 13.37 14.74
C ALA A 287 -6.55 14.15 14.69
N ILE A 288 -7.39 13.90 13.67
CA ILE A 288 -8.75 14.47 13.57
C ILE A 288 -9.58 14.07 14.81
N TYR A 289 -9.52 12.81 15.20
CA TYR A 289 -10.20 12.31 16.38
C TYR A 289 -9.72 13.00 17.67
N HIS A 290 -8.41 13.22 17.82
CA HIS A 290 -7.85 13.95 18.94
C HIS A 290 -8.39 15.39 19.01
N MET A 291 -8.41 16.10 17.89
CA MET A 291 -8.96 17.47 17.79
C MET A 291 -10.44 17.54 18.13
N LEU A 292 -11.25 16.55 17.75
CA LEU A 292 -12.67 16.52 18.09
C LEU A 292 -12.92 16.37 19.60
N ILE A 293 -11.96 15.84 20.36
CA ILE A 293 -12.08 15.58 21.79
C ILE A 293 -11.43 16.67 22.64
N CYS A 294 -10.31 17.24 22.20
CA CYS A 294 -9.62 18.30 22.91
C CYS A 294 -10.35 19.64 22.71
N LYS A 295 -11.05 20.08 23.76
CA LYS A 295 -11.94 21.25 23.77
C LYS A 295 -11.27 22.63 23.73
N ASP A 296 -9.94 22.72 23.85
CA ASP A 296 -9.31 23.94 24.36
C ASP A 296 -7.90 24.20 23.83
N SER A 297 -7.67 24.01 22.54
CA SER A 297 -6.33 24.23 22.01
C SER A 297 -6.33 25.12 20.78
N ASP A 298 -5.62 26.24 20.89
CA ASP A 298 -4.90 26.92 19.79
C ASP A 298 -3.92 25.97 19.04
N MET A 299 -4.05 24.64 19.20
CA MET A 299 -3.25 23.66 18.48
C MET A 299 -3.78 23.56 17.05
N ASP A 300 -2.87 23.82 16.12
CA ASP A 300 -3.09 23.56 14.71
C ASP A 300 -3.18 22.04 14.48
N LEU A 301 -4.21 21.58 13.76
CA LEU A 301 -4.36 20.15 13.45
C LEU A 301 -3.18 19.64 12.59
N GLY A 302 -2.54 20.51 11.79
CA GLY A 302 -1.28 20.17 11.11
C GLY A 302 -0.16 19.80 12.08
N GLU A 303 0.02 20.57 13.16
CA GLU A 303 0.99 20.24 14.22
C GLU A 303 0.67 18.91 14.93
N VAL A 304 -0.61 18.61 15.16
CA VAL A 304 -1.03 17.33 15.76
C VAL A 304 -0.77 16.16 14.81
N ILE A 305 -1.03 16.34 13.51
CA ILE A 305 -0.73 15.36 12.47
C ILE A 305 0.78 15.07 12.43
N GLU A 306 1.62 16.11 12.33
CA GLU A 306 3.08 15.96 12.29
C GLU A 306 3.61 15.28 13.56
N ARG A 307 3.06 15.64 14.72
CA ARG A 307 3.38 14.95 15.98
C ARG A 307 3.07 13.46 15.90
N TYR A 308 1.91 13.07 15.37
CA TYR A 308 1.51 11.67 15.25
C TYR A 308 2.34 10.91 14.23
N LYS A 309 2.71 11.55 13.10
CA LYS A 309 3.60 10.98 12.09
C LYS A 309 5.05 10.84 12.58
N SER A 310 5.47 11.65 13.55
CA SER A 310 6.85 11.68 14.06
C SER A 310 7.32 10.35 14.65
N ASP A 311 8.64 10.17 14.68
CA ASP A 311 9.33 9.04 15.31
C ASP A 311 8.94 8.83 16.78
N ASN A 312 8.47 9.87 17.47
CA ASN A 312 8.09 9.78 18.88
C ASN A 312 6.67 9.22 19.10
N TYR A 313 5.90 8.99 18.02
CA TYR A 313 4.54 8.46 18.06
C TYR A 313 4.39 7.26 17.13
N PHE A 314 3.93 7.45 15.89
CA PHE A 314 3.68 6.35 14.96
C PHE A 314 4.85 6.10 14.02
N ALA A 315 5.88 6.95 14.02
CA ALA A 315 7.11 6.76 13.24
C ALA A 315 6.81 6.34 11.79
N LEU A 316 6.03 7.17 11.08
CA LEU A 316 5.45 6.83 9.77
C LEU A 316 6.48 6.26 8.80
N GLN A 317 7.71 6.79 8.82
CA GLN A 317 8.79 6.45 7.89
C GLN A 317 9.73 5.33 8.38
N ARG A 318 9.70 4.96 9.66
CA ARG A 318 10.69 4.04 10.27
C ARG A 318 10.08 2.74 10.78
N GLU A 319 8.84 2.78 11.26
CA GLU A 319 8.14 1.62 11.81
C GLU A 319 7.09 1.12 10.82
N ILE A 320 7.51 0.81 9.59
CA ILE A 320 6.71 0.06 8.59
C ILE A 320 7.38 -1.31 8.45
N ARG A 321 7.53 -2.00 9.58
CA ARG A 321 8.27 -3.25 9.63
C ARG A 321 7.33 -4.36 9.99
#